data_AF-A0A2H1W8H0-F1
#
_entry.id   AF-A0A2H1W8H0-F1
#
_cell.length_a   1.000
_cell.length_b   1.000
_cell.length_c   1.000
_cell.angle_alpha   90.00
_cell.angle_beta   90.00
_cell.angle_gamma   90.00
#
_symmetry.space_group_name_H-M   'P 1'
#
loop_
_entity.id
_entity.type
_entity.pdbx_description
1 polymer ?
#
loop_
_entity_poly.entity_id
_entity_poly.type
_entity_poly.pdbx_seq_one_letter_code
_entity_poly.pdbx_strand_id
1 'polypeptide(L)'
;MEKLRFTFTILGGSDGKTNLICITSIETPDGRLFDIPDDLKPVSKHIAITATDYFTKIKNSLKKRHQSRKIWIPLTEDLKKCYLDEGENVQFGDQYLDEITPEAEHPGNNVSVRGEKLGKIVERFLIEKFSGKTSSVNQWMDEFEKECTRFEILKDTEKIEILKYLLEKQCSDWYTIKDDIINTKVICLLTILL
;
A
#
# COMPACT_ATOMS: atom_id res chain seq x y z
N MET A 1 26.54 1.58 6.07
CA MET A 1 25.66 2.42 5.25
C MET A 1 26.00 3.89 5.38
N GLU A 2 26.13 4.61 4.26
CA GLU A 2 26.55 6.03 4.23
C GLU A 2 25.39 7.03 4.08
N LYS A 3 24.25 6.58 3.54
CA LYS A 3 23.06 7.40 3.27
C LYS A 3 21.81 6.53 3.29
N LEU A 4 20.67 7.14 3.58
CA LEU A 4 19.34 6.52 3.44
C LEU A 4 18.44 7.42 2.59
N ARG A 5 17.47 6.83 1.89
CA ARG A 5 16.45 7.57 1.13
C ARG A 5 15.17 7.65 1.94
N PHE A 6 14.80 8.85 2.32
CA PHE A 6 13.58 9.10 3.09
C PHE A 6 12.45 9.55 2.16
N THR A 7 11.26 8.99 2.34
CA THR A 7 10.04 9.46 1.67
C THR A 7 9.28 10.39 2.60
N PHE A 8 9.17 11.66 2.22
CA PHE A 8 8.37 12.66 2.92
C PHE A 8 7.04 12.87 2.21
N THR A 9 5.93 12.86 2.94
CA THR A 9 4.58 13.06 2.40
C THR A 9 3.79 14.03 3.27
N ILE A 10 3.02 14.93 2.68
CA ILE A 10 2.05 15.73 3.44
C ILE A 10 0.77 14.91 3.65
N LEU A 11 0.48 14.54 4.90
CA LEU A 11 -0.74 13.84 5.31
C LEU A 11 -1.67 14.75 6.11
N GLY A 12 -2.92 14.34 6.25
CA GLY A 12 -3.85 15.04 7.16
C GLY A 12 -3.56 14.67 8.61
N GLY A 13 -3.64 15.64 9.51
CA GLY A 13 -3.66 15.39 10.95
C GLY A 13 -4.95 14.70 11.39
N SER A 14 -4.95 14.20 12.63
CA SER A 14 -6.12 13.53 13.23
C SER A 14 -7.36 14.41 13.32
N ASP A 15 -7.19 15.73 13.29
CA ASP A 15 -8.27 16.72 13.28
C ASP A 15 -8.91 16.93 11.90
N GLY A 16 -8.38 16.29 10.85
CA GLY A 16 -8.83 16.39 9.46
C GLY A 16 -8.56 17.75 8.77
N LYS A 17 -8.12 18.76 9.53
CA LYS A 17 -7.95 20.15 9.09
C LYS A 17 -6.48 20.50 8.88
N THR A 18 -5.60 19.99 9.73
CA THR A 18 -4.18 20.28 9.66
C THR A 18 -3.49 19.38 8.64
N ASN A 19 -2.45 19.93 8.00
CA ASN A 19 -1.54 19.17 7.15
C ASN A 19 -0.24 18.97 7.91
N LEU A 20 0.21 17.73 8.02
CA LEU A 20 1.45 17.34 8.68
C LEU A 20 2.41 16.79 7.64
N ILE A 21 3.68 17.16 7.72
CA ILE A 21 4.72 16.47 6.96
C ILE A 21 5.04 15.19 7.73
N CYS A 22 5.06 14.07 7.03
CA CYS A 22 5.34 12.76 7.58
C CYS A 22 6.51 12.12 6.82
N ILE A 23 7.36 11.39 7.52
CA ILE A 23 8.28 10.43 6.91
C ILE A 23 7.51 9.11 6.84
N THR A 24 7.23 8.64 5.62
CA THR A 24 6.37 7.46 5.43
C THR A 24 7.17 6.20 5.16
N SER A 25 8.41 6.33 4.69
CA SER A 25 9.29 5.17 4.50
C SER A 25 10.75 5.56 4.42
N ILE A 26 11.61 4.58 4.69
CA ILE A 26 13.06 4.66 4.60
C ILE A 26 13.53 3.59 3.63
N GLU A 27 14.46 3.93 2.75
CA GLU A 27 15.03 2.99 1.81
C GLU A 27 16.55 3.01 1.88
N THR A 28 17.12 1.82 1.91
CA THR A 28 18.56 1.60 2.00
C THR A 28 19.21 1.63 0.61
N PRO A 29 20.53 1.85 0.49
CA PRO A 29 21.22 1.92 -0.80
C PRO A 29 21.12 0.65 -1.67
N ASP A 30 20.89 -0.51 -1.06
CA ASP A 30 20.64 -1.80 -1.70
C ASP A 30 19.17 -1.99 -2.14
N GLY A 31 18.30 -1.00 -1.92
CA GLY A 31 16.93 -0.99 -2.42
C GLY A 31 15.88 -1.60 -1.50
N ARG A 32 16.25 -1.98 -0.27
CA ARG A 32 15.31 -2.46 0.75
C ARG A 32 14.51 -1.29 1.29
N LEU A 33 13.19 -1.43 1.33
CA LEU A 33 12.26 -0.39 1.72
C LEU A 33 11.64 -0.74 3.07
N PHE A 34 11.51 0.22 3.97
CA PHE A 34 11.02 0.02 5.32
C PHE A 34 9.86 0.97 5.62
N ASP A 35 8.78 0.47 6.20
CA ASP A 35 7.65 1.32 6.63
C ASP A 35 7.95 1.97 7.98
N ILE A 36 7.40 3.15 8.20
CA ILE A 36 7.44 3.79 9.53
C ILE A 36 6.05 3.61 10.17
N PRO A 37 5.94 3.18 11.44
CA PRO A 37 4.66 3.09 12.14
C PRO A 37 3.85 4.41 12.13
N ASP A 38 2.52 4.32 11.99
CA ASP A 38 1.65 5.50 11.78
C ASP A 38 1.80 6.59 12.84
N ASP A 39 2.00 6.21 14.09
CA ASP A 39 2.22 7.11 15.24
C ASP A 39 3.60 7.77 15.25
N LEU A 40 4.56 7.17 14.55
CA LEU A 40 5.92 7.65 14.40
C LEU A 40 6.16 8.44 13.11
N LYS A 41 5.30 8.30 12.10
CA LYS A 41 5.38 9.02 10.80
C LYS A 41 5.55 10.55 10.91
N PRO A 42 4.90 11.29 11.83
CA PRO A 42 5.01 12.75 11.85
C PRO A 42 6.44 13.24 12.04
N VAL A 43 6.91 14.18 11.20
CA VAL A 43 8.30 14.71 11.27
C VAL A 43 8.66 15.31 12.63
N SER A 44 7.67 15.71 13.43
CA SER A 44 7.87 16.16 14.80
C SER A 44 8.50 15.09 15.71
N LYS A 45 8.44 13.81 15.34
CA LYS A 45 9.11 12.69 16.02
C LYS A 45 10.56 12.54 15.56
N HIS A 46 10.90 13.04 14.38
CA HIS A 46 12.20 12.86 13.71
C HIS A 46 13.15 14.04 13.96
N ILE A 47 13.40 14.36 15.24
CA ILE A 47 14.12 15.59 15.64
C ILE A 47 15.47 15.74 14.93
N ALA A 48 16.26 14.67 14.87
CA ALA A 48 17.57 14.68 14.22
C ALA A 48 17.52 15.09 12.73
N ILE A 49 16.51 14.66 11.98
CA ILE A 49 16.32 15.07 10.58
C ILE A 49 15.82 16.51 10.51
N THR A 50 14.88 16.90 11.37
CA THR A 50 14.31 18.25 11.33
C THR A 50 15.31 19.36 11.63
N ALA A 51 16.41 19.04 12.33
CA ALA A 51 17.52 19.95 12.58
C ALA A 51 18.43 20.18 11.36
N THR A 52 18.27 19.41 10.28
CA THR A 52 19.14 19.50 9.10
C THR A 52 18.62 20.49 8.03
N ASP A 53 19.54 21.02 7.23
CA ASP A 53 19.21 21.84 6.06
C ASP A 53 18.40 21.07 4.99
N TYR A 54 18.54 19.74 4.96
CA TYR A 54 17.73 18.88 4.08
C TYR A 54 16.26 19.07 4.39
N PHE A 55 15.88 19.07 5.67
CA PHE A 55 14.49 19.24 6.07
C PHE A 55 13.94 20.62 5.70
N THR A 56 14.73 21.68 5.86
CA THR A 56 14.35 23.04 5.41
C THR A 56 14.04 23.06 3.91
N LYS A 57 14.87 22.42 3.08
CA LYS A 57 14.62 22.28 1.63
C LYS A 57 13.37 21.45 1.35
N ILE A 58 13.15 20.36 2.08
CA ILE A 58 11.97 19.49 1.95
C ILE A 58 10.69 20.27 2.28
N LYS A 59 10.64 20.96 3.43
CA LYS A 59 9.53 21.82 3.85
C LYS A 59 9.22 22.92 2.82
N ASN A 60 10.25 23.46 2.18
CA ASN A 60 10.08 24.42 1.10
C ASN A 60 9.55 23.79 -0.19
N SER A 61 9.80 22.50 -0.44
CA SER A 61 9.39 21.80 -1.66
C SER A 61 8.01 21.13 -1.61
N LEU A 62 7.51 20.84 -0.41
CA LEU A 62 6.22 20.20 -0.16
C LEU A 62 5.18 21.27 0.23
N LYS A 63 4.15 21.46 -0.59
CA LYS A 63 3.14 22.52 -0.46
C LYS A 63 1.70 22.03 -0.43
N LYS A 64 1.41 20.88 -1.05
CA LYS A 64 0.04 20.36 -1.19
C LYS A 64 -0.14 19.07 -0.41
N ARG A 65 -1.35 18.85 0.13
CA ARG A 65 -1.73 17.58 0.76
C ARG A 65 -1.54 16.43 -0.23
N HIS A 66 -1.07 15.29 0.28
CA HIS A 66 -0.69 14.08 -0.47
C HIS A 66 0.51 14.25 -1.42
N GLN A 67 1.18 15.40 -1.42
CA GLN A 67 2.42 15.55 -2.15
C GLN A 67 3.55 14.79 -1.44
N SER A 68 4.36 14.06 -2.21
CA SER A 68 5.50 13.30 -1.70
C SER A 68 6.81 13.67 -2.38
N ARG A 69 7.93 13.48 -1.66
CA ARG A 69 9.31 13.59 -2.17
C ARG A 69 10.18 12.51 -1.56
N LYS A 70 11.00 11.86 -2.38
CA LYS A 70 12.03 10.91 -1.96
C LYS A 70 13.40 11.58 -2.04
N ILE A 71 14.17 11.59 -0.95
CA ILE A 71 15.47 12.29 -0.89
C ILE A 71 16.51 11.38 -0.25
N TRP A 72 17.65 11.22 -0.91
CA TRP A 72 18.84 10.62 -0.31
C TRP A 72 19.48 11.61 0.67
N ILE A 73 19.60 11.23 1.92
CA ILE A 73 20.21 12.02 3.00
C ILE A 73 21.45 11.26 3.49
N PRO A 74 22.65 11.87 3.42
CA PRO A 74 23.85 11.33 4.06
C PRO A 74 23.67 11.20 5.58
N LEU A 75 24.13 10.10 6.16
CA LEU A 75 23.98 9.86 7.59
C LEU A 75 25.14 10.48 8.38
N THR A 76 24.86 11.58 9.09
CA THR A 76 25.72 12.07 10.18
C THR A 76 25.71 11.09 11.34
N GLU A 77 26.62 11.23 12.31
CA GLU A 77 26.65 10.36 13.49
C GLU A 77 25.31 10.35 14.26
N ASP A 78 24.66 11.51 14.39
CA ASP A 78 23.35 11.62 15.04
C ASP A 78 22.27 10.88 14.26
N LEU A 79 22.26 11.01 12.92
CA LEU A 79 21.31 10.29 12.08
C LEU A 79 21.57 8.78 12.10
N LYS A 80 22.83 8.34 12.12
CA LYS A 80 23.16 6.93 12.28
C LYS A 80 22.57 6.37 13.56
N LYS A 81 22.79 7.03 14.71
CA LYS A 81 22.24 6.59 16.01
C LYS A 81 20.71 6.53 16.02
N CYS A 82 20.04 7.43 15.29
CA CYS A 82 18.58 7.45 15.23
C CYS A 82 17.96 6.37 14.33
N TYR A 83 18.63 6.02 13.22
CA TYR A 83 18.02 5.20 12.17
C TYR A 83 18.69 3.85 11.93
N LEU A 84 19.87 3.64 12.52
CA LEU A 84 20.63 2.41 12.40
C LEU A 84 21.10 1.94 13.79
N ASP A 85 21.16 0.63 13.99
CA ASP A 85 21.90 0.04 15.11
C ASP A 85 23.38 -0.21 14.74
N GLU A 86 24.14 -0.81 15.66
CA GLU A 86 25.54 -1.18 15.44
C GLU A 86 25.74 -2.18 14.29
N GLY A 87 24.71 -2.98 13.98
CA GLY A 87 24.69 -3.95 12.87
C GLY A 87 24.21 -3.36 11.55
N GLU A 88 23.96 -2.06 11.48
CA GLU A 88 23.37 -1.36 10.34
C GLU A 88 21.94 -1.83 9.98
N ASN A 89 21.20 -2.37 10.94
CA ASN A 89 19.77 -2.67 10.79
C ASN A 89 18.96 -1.37 10.91
N VAL A 90 17.90 -1.24 10.10
CA VAL A 90 17.04 -0.05 10.12
C VAL A 90 16.12 -0.08 11.34
N GLN A 91 16.20 0.96 12.15
CA GLN A 91 15.40 1.15 13.35
C GLN A 91 14.82 2.56 13.43
N PHE A 92 13.82 2.76 14.28
CA PHE A 92 13.43 4.11 14.70
C PHE A 92 12.70 4.05 16.04
N GLY A 93 13.08 4.92 16.98
CA GLY A 93 12.55 4.86 18.35
C GLY A 93 13.08 3.64 19.09
N ASP A 94 12.17 2.82 19.60
CA ASP A 94 12.45 1.60 20.38
C ASP A 94 12.19 0.31 19.60
N GLN A 95 12.05 0.39 18.27
CA GLN A 95 11.71 -0.76 17.41
C GLN A 95 12.51 -0.79 16.11
N TYR A 96 12.67 -2.01 15.57
CA TYR A 96 13.14 -2.23 14.21
C TYR A 96 12.00 -2.00 13.22
N LEU A 97 12.33 -1.49 12.02
CA LEU A 97 11.31 -1.24 11.01
C LEU A 97 11.05 -2.48 10.15
N ASP A 98 9.80 -2.70 9.78
CA ASP A 98 9.41 -3.78 8.89
C ASP A 98 9.81 -3.47 7.44
N GLU A 99 10.49 -4.43 6.81
CA GLU A 99 10.83 -4.34 5.40
C GLU A 99 9.58 -4.57 4.54
N ILE A 100 9.23 -3.56 3.75
CA ILE A 100 8.23 -3.63 2.70
C ILE A 100 8.87 -4.31 1.49
N THR A 101 8.76 -5.63 1.44
CA THR A 101 8.97 -6.37 0.19
C THR A 101 7.72 -6.16 -0.69
N PRO A 102 7.87 -5.87 -1.99
CA PRO A 102 6.74 -5.94 -2.94
C PRO A 102 6.04 -7.31 -2.97
N GLU A 103 6.64 -8.32 -2.34
CA GLU A 103 6.21 -9.71 -2.22
C GLU A 103 6.49 -10.26 -0.81
N ALA A 104 5.58 -10.02 0.14
CA ALA A 104 5.19 -10.95 1.22
C ALA A 104 4.17 -10.25 2.13
N GLU A 105 2.90 -10.29 1.73
CA GLU A 105 1.80 -9.96 2.63
C GLU A 105 1.59 -11.15 3.58
N HIS A 106 1.75 -10.92 4.87
CA HIS A 106 1.08 -11.70 5.91
C HIS A 106 0.12 -10.79 6.70
N PRO A 107 -0.95 -11.36 7.26
CA PRO A 107 -2.25 -10.68 7.35
C PRO A 107 -2.38 -9.90 8.66
N GLY A 108 -2.71 -8.61 8.55
CA GLY A 108 -3.01 -7.78 9.71
C GLY A 108 -3.59 -6.43 9.31
N ASN A 109 -4.91 -6.38 9.16
CA ASN A 109 -5.74 -5.19 9.39
C ASN A 109 -5.60 -3.95 8.47
N ASN A 110 -5.50 -4.12 7.15
CA ASN A 110 -5.63 -2.98 6.22
C ASN A 110 -6.74 -3.15 5.15
N VAL A 111 -7.84 -3.79 5.52
CA VAL A 111 -9.01 -4.02 4.63
C VAL A 111 -9.62 -2.70 4.12
N SER A 112 -9.56 -1.61 4.90
CA SER A 112 -10.28 -0.39 4.55
C SER A 112 -9.61 0.47 3.47
N VAL A 113 -8.27 0.57 3.45
CA VAL A 113 -7.56 1.51 2.56
C VAL A 113 -7.29 0.88 1.18
N ARG A 114 -7.08 -0.44 1.13
CA ARG A 114 -6.87 -1.17 -0.12
C ARG A 114 -8.15 -1.28 -0.94
N GLY A 115 -9.29 -1.53 -0.28
CA GLY A 115 -10.60 -1.58 -0.91
C GLY A 115 -10.98 -0.27 -1.63
N GLU A 116 -10.67 0.88 -1.04
CA GLU A 116 -10.94 2.19 -1.66
C GLU A 116 -10.10 2.46 -2.92
N LYS A 117 -8.87 1.93 -2.99
CA LYS A 117 -8.02 2.06 -4.18
C LYS A 117 -8.51 1.14 -5.30
N LEU A 118 -8.90 -0.09 -4.98
CA LEU A 118 -9.38 -1.07 -5.95
C LEU A 118 -10.77 -0.73 -6.48
N GLY A 119 -11.69 -0.25 -5.63
CA GLY A 119 -13.02 0.19 -6.06
C GLY A 119 -12.98 1.28 -7.13
N LYS A 120 -12.02 2.23 -7.03
CA LYS A 120 -11.80 3.28 -8.04
C LYS A 120 -11.23 2.75 -9.35
N ILE A 121 -10.52 1.63 -9.33
CA ILE A 121 -10.02 0.96 -10.54
C ILE A 121 -11.17 0.22 -11.22
N VAL A 122 -12.03 -0.45 -10.44
CA VAL A 122 -13.22 -1.17 -10.94
C VAL A 122 -14.15 -0.24 -11.73
N GLU A 123 -14.36 1.00 -11.29
CA GLU A 123 -15.18 1.98 -12.02
C GLU A 123 -14.69 2.30 -13.44
N ARG A 124 -13.42 1.98 -13.75
CA ARG A 124 -12.82 2.19 -15.07
C ARG A 124 -12.83 0.93 -15.94
N PHE A 125 -13.24 -0.21 -15.39
CA PHE A 125 -13.40 -1.42 -16.17
C PHE A 125 -14.55 -1.24 -17.15
N LEU A 126 -14.35 -1.69 -18.38
CA LEU A 126 -15.39 -1.68 -19.40
C LEU A 126 -16.09 -3.04 -19.45
N ILE A 127 -16.56 -3.51 -18.29
CA ILE A 127 -17.29 -4.77 -18.14
C ILE A 127 -18.51 -4.55 -17.25
N GLU A 128 -19.62 -5.20 -17.59
CA GLU A 128 -20.83 -5.19 -16.77
C GLU A 128 -20.67 -6.09 -15.54
N LYS A 129 -21.45 -5.83 -14.49
CA LYS A 129 -21.50 -6.72 -13.33
C LYS A 129 -22.03 -8.08 -13.72
N PHE A 130 -21.44 -9.12 -13.16
CA PHE A 130 -21.90 -10.48 -13.37
C PHE A 130 -23.21 -10.73 -12.61
N SER A 131 -24.25 -11.08 -13.37
CA SER A 131 -25.60 -11.38 -12.87
C SER A 131 -25.98 -12.86 -13.03
N GLY A 132 -25.18 -13.65 -13.74
CA GLY A 132 -25.49 -15.04 -14.11
C GLY A 132 -26.62 -15.20 -15.15
N LYS A 133 -27.16 -14.11 -15.69
CA LYS A 133 -28.35 -14.14 -16.58
C LYS A 133 -28.09 -13.69 -18.02
N THR A 134 -27.01 -12.95 -18.28
CA THR A 134 -26.84 -12.18 -19.54
C THR A 134 -25.63 -12.57 -20.39
N SER A 135 -24.60 -13.19 -19.81
CA SER A 135 -23.38 -13.60 -20.50
C SER A 135 -22.90 -14.96 -20.01
N SER A 136 -22.28 -15.76 -20.91
CA SER A 136 -21.69 -17.03 -20.50
C SER A 136 -20.53 -16.77 -19.53
N VAL A 137 -20.41 -17.61 -18.51
CA VAL A 137 -19.44 -17.42 -17.41
C VAL A 137 -18.02 -17.35 -17.93
N ASN A 138 -17.66 -18.24 -18.86
CA ASN A 138 -16.33 -18.27 -19.47
C ASN A 138 -16.04 -16.98 -20.24
N GLN A 139 -17.00 -16.50 -21.04
CA GLN A 139 -16.82 -15.26 -21.79
C GLN A 139 -16.66 -14.04 -20.86
N TRP A 140 -17.47 -13.97 -19.81
CA TRP A 140 -17.37 -12.87 -18.84
C TRP A 140 -16.05 -12.91 -18.07
N MET A 141 -15.58 -14.11 -17.69
CA MET A 141 -14.27 -14.29 -17.06
C MET A 141 -13.12 -13.89 -18.00
N ASP A 142 -13.18 -14.23 -19.28
CA ASP A 142 -12.18 -13.82 -20.27
C ASP A 142 -12.14 -12.29 -20.43
N GLU A 143 -13.30 -11.63 -20.43
CA GLU A 143 -13.41 -10.16 -20.48
C GLU A 143 -12.85 -9.53 -19.20
N PHE A 144 -13.12 -10.12 -18.03
CA PHE A 144 -12.59 -9.69 -16.74
C PHE A 144 -11.06 -9.82 -16.67
N GLU A 145 -10.49 -10.93 -17.13
CA GLU A 145 -9.04 -11.14 -17.14
C GLU A 145 -8.31 -10.19 -18.10
N LYS A 146 -8.93 -9.88 -19.25
CA LYS A 146 -8.41 -8.86 -20.19
C LYS A 146 -8.35 -7.48 -19.54
N GLU A 147 -9.40 -7.09 -18.81
CA GLU A 147 -9.42 -5.83 -18.08
C GLU A 147 -8.41 -5.82 -16.93
N CYS A 148 -8.26 -6.92 -16.18
CA CYS A 148 -7.21 -7.05 -15.17
C CYS A 148 -5.81 -6.85 -15.78
N THR A 149 -5.55 -7.48 -16.93
CA THR A 149 -4.27 -7.33 -17.65
C THR A 149 -4.08 -5.89 -18.14
N ARG A 150 -5.14 -5.23 -18.64
CA ARG A 150 -5.10 -3.84 -19.13
C ARG A 150 -4.70 -2.84 -18.04
N PHE A 151 -5.06 -3.11 -16.79
CA PHE A 151 -4.71 -2.29 -15.64
C PHE A 151 -3.52 -2.85 -14.82
N GLU A 152 -2.77 -3.79 -15.39
CA GLU A 152 -1.58 -4.40 -14.76
C GLU A 152 -1.88 -5.09 -13.41
N ILE A 153 -3.09 -5.63 -13.24
CA ILE A 153 -3.47 -6.45 -12.08
C ILE A 153 -3.05 -7.89 -12.35
N LEU A 154 -1.84 -8.21 -11.90
CA LEU A 154 -1.19 -9.49 -12.19
C LEU A 154 -1.35 -10.51 -11.06
N LYS A 155 -1.54 -10.06 -9.81
CA LYS A 155 -1.68 -10.93 -8.65
C LYS A 155 -3.09 -11.47 -8.54
N ASP A 156 -3.22 -12.79 -8.38
CA ASP A 156 -4.53 -13.43 -8.26
C ASP A 156 -5.33 -12.97 -7.05
N THR A 157 -4.66 -12.62 -5.94
CA THR A 157 -5.29 -12.04 -4.75
C THR A 157 -5.97 -10.71 -5.06
N GLU A 158 -5.35 -9.84 -5.86
CA GLU A 158 -5.93 -8.56 -6.27
C GLU A 158 -7.10 -8.75 -7.25
N LYS A 159 -6.98 -9.71 -8.18
CA LYS A 159 -8.09 -10.08 -9.07
C LYS A 159 -9.31 -10.56 -8.27
N ILE A 160 -9.08 -11.40 -7.26
CA ILE A 160 -10.13 -11.90 -6.37
C ILE A 160 -10.81 -10.75 -5.60
N GLU A 161 -10.04 -9.79 -5.07
CA GLU A 161 -10.59 -8.62 -4.39
C GLU A 161 -11.43 -7.73 -5.33
N ILE A 162 -10.98 -7.52 -6.57
CA ILE A 162 -11.68 -6.75 -7.60
C ILE A 162 -12.97 -7.44 -8.02
N LEU A 163 -12.93 -8.77 -8.15
CA LEU A 163 -14.08 -9.58 -8.54
C LEU A 163 -15.30 -9.29 -7.65
N LYS A 164 -15.11 -9.11 -6.34
CA LYS A 164 -16.17 -8.78 -5.38
C LYS A 164 -16.99 -7.54 -5.77
N TYR A 165 -16.36 -6.52 -6.35
CA TYR A 165 -17.03 -5.28 -6.75
C TYR A 165 -17.84 -5.42 -8.06
N LEU A 166 -17.50 -6.45 -8.85
CA LEU A 166 -18.10 -6.75 -10.15
C LEU A 166 -19.18 -7.84 -10.09
N LEU A 167 -19.48 -8.37 -8.90
CA LEU A 167 -20.59 -9.30 -8.69
C LEU A 167 -21.87 -8.52 -8.31
N GLU A 168 -23.02 -8.96 -8.83
CA GLU A 168 -24.31 -8.52 -8.31
C GLU A 168 -24.58 -9.05 -6.90
N LYS A 169 -25.51 -8.41 -6.18
CA LYS A 169 -25.80 -8.70 -4.76
C LYS A 169 -26.03 -10.19 -4.46
N GLN A 170 -26.78 -10.86 -5.34
CA GLN A 170 -27.07 -12.29 -5.24
C GLN A 170 -25.81 -13.19 -5.35
N CYS A 171 -24.78 -12.72 -6.04
CA CYS A 171 -23.49 -13.42 -6.20
C CYS A 171 -22.48 -13.00 -5.12
N SER A 172 -22.54 -11.76 -4.63
CA SER A 172 -21.67 -11.27 -3.54
C SER A 172 -21.95 -11.94 -2.20
N ASP A 173 -23.19 -12.35 -1.95
CA ASP A 173 -23.56 -13.08 -0.72
C ASP A 173 -22.85 -14.45 -0.67
N TRP A 174 -22.71 -15.13 -1.82
CA TRP A 174 -21.95 -16.39 -1.93
C TRP A 174 -20.45 -16.19 -1.67
N TYR A 175 -19.87 -15.11 -2.20
CA TYR A 175 -18.47 -14.75 -1.98
C TYR A 175 -18.19 -14.52 -0.49
N THR A 176 -19.09 -13.80 0.20
CA THR A 176 -18.94 -13.44 1.62
C THR A 176 -19.09 -14.65 2.56
N ILE A 177 -19.87 -15.66 2.17
CA ILE A 177 -20.03 -16.92 2.93
C ILE A 177 -18.76 -17.78 2.88
N LYS A 178 -17.89 -17.62 1.88
CA LYS A 178 -16.70 -18.47 1.67
C LYS A 178 -15.37 -17.82 2.04
N ASP A 179 -15.32 -16.53 2.36
CA ASP A 179 -14.11 -15.88 2.92
C ASP A 179 -13.68 -16.51 4.26
N ASP A 180 -14.59 -17.17 5.00
CA ASP A 180 -14.26 -17.93 6.22
C ASP A 180 -13.59 -19.30 5.94
N ILE A 181 -13.63 -19.79 4.70
CA ILE A 181 -13.17 -21.13 4.34
C ILE A 181 -12.39 -21.08 3.01
N ILE A 182 -11.06 -21.06 3.13
CA ILE A 182 -10.04 -21.44 2.12
C ILE A 182 -9.42 -20.28 1.30
N ASN A 183 -8.27 -19.85 1.81
CA ASN A 183 -7.29 -18.98 1.17
C ASN A 183 -6.41 -19.71 0.11
N THR A 184 -6.96 -20.63 -0.70
CA THR A 184 -6.11 -21.36 -1.69
C THR A 184 -6.78 -21.87 -2.97
N LYS A 185 -8.11 -21.84 -3.17
CA LYS A 185 -8.70 -22.45 -4.40
C LYS A 185 -9.92 -21.73 -4.97
N VAL A 186 -9.91 -20.40 -5.05
CA VAL A 186 -11.04 -19.66 -5.64
C VAL A 186 -11.09 -19.77 -7.17
N ILE A 187 -9.95 -19.95 -7.85
CA ILE A 187 -9.94 -20.10 -9.33
C ILE A 187 -10.52 -21.45 -9.79
N CYS A 188 -10.40 -22.53 -9.01
CA CYS A 188 -10.98 -23.84 -9.37
C CYS A 188 -12.48 -23.98 -9.08
N LEU A 189 -13.06 -23.17 -8.19
CA LEU A 189 -14.45 -23.35 -7.77
C LEU A 189 -15.46 -22.59 -8.65
N LEU A 190 -15.03 -21.56 -9.38
CA LEU A 190 -15.85 -20.90 -10.40
C LEU A 190 -16.14 -21.82 -11.60
N THR A 191 -15.30 -22.84 -11.85
CA THR A 191 -15.49 -23.83 -12.92
C THR A 191 -16.38 -25.01 -12.52
N ILE A 192 -16.70 -25.19 -11.23
CA ILE A 192 -17.39 -26.39 -10.74
C ILE A 192 -18.89 -26.14 -10.44
N LEU A 193 -19.33 -24.88 -10.37
CA LEU A 193 -20.70 -24.55 -9.94
C LEU A 193 -21.45 -23.54 -10.83
N LEU A 194 -20.91 -23.22 -12.01
CA LEU A 194 -21.57 -22.47 -13.09
C LEU A 194 -21.40 -23.21 -14.42
#